data_AF-A0A091SCA8-F1
#
_entry.id   AF-A0A091SCA8-F1
#
_cell.length_a   1.000
_cell.length_b   1.000
_cell.length_c   1.000
_cell.angle_alpha   90.00
_cell.angle_beta   90.00
_cell.angle_gamma   90.00
#
_symmetry.space_group_name_H-M   'P 1'
#
loop_
_entity.id
_entity.type
_entity.pdbx_description
1 polymer ?
#
loop_
_entity_poly.entity_id
_entity_poly.type
_entity_poly.pdbx_seq_one_letter_code
_entity_poly.pdbx_strand_id
1 'polypeptide(L)'
;VPGFDPSLSMMTGITPINPMIPGMGLVPPPPPTDVPVVKEIIHCKSCTLFPPNPNLPPPSTRERPPGCKTVFVGGLPENATEEIIQEVFEQCGDITAIRKSKKNFCHIRFAEEFMVDKAIYLSGYRMRLGSSTDKKDSGRLHVDFAQARDDFYEWECKQRMLAREERHRRKMEEDRLRPPSPPAIMHYSEHEAALLAEKLKDDSKFSEAITVLLTWIERGEVNRRSANQFYSMVQSANSHVRRLMNEKAAHEQEMEQAKESFKNALTGILTQFEQIVAVFNASTRQKAWDHFSKAQRKNIDIWRKHSEELRNAHSEQLMGIRREEEMEMSDDDSGDNPSKKLRVDDS
;
A
#
# COMPACT_ATOMS: atom_id res chain seq x y z
N VAL A 1 -13.77 -9.26 60.21
CA VAL A 1 -14.00 -7.85 60.61
C VAL A 1 -12.75 -7.38 61.35
N PRO A 2 -12.22 -6.15 61.18
CA PRO A 2 -12.49 -5.07 60.20
C PRO A 2 -11.22 -4.76 59.35
N GLY A 3 -11.21 -3.89 58.35
CA GLY A 3 -12.15 -2.83 58.00
C GLY A 3 -12.25 -2.63 56.49
N PHE A 4 -13.47 -2.30 56.10
CA PHE A 4 -14.02 -2.07 54.77
C PHE A 4 -14.22 -0.55 54.66
N ASP A 5 -13.90 0.07 53.52
CA ASP A 5 -14.46 1.39 53.17
C ASP A 5 -14.84 1.38 51.67
N PRO A 6 -16.06 1.80 51.27
CA PRO A 6 -16.69 1.45 50.00
C PRO A 6 -16.79 2.65 49.06
N SER A 7 -16.26 2.56 47.84
CA SER A 7 -16.61 3.53 46.78
C SER A 7 -16.48 2.99 45.36
N LEU A 8 -16.84 1.73 45.13
CA LEU A 8 -16.95 1.18 43.78
C LEU A 8 -18.43 0.99 43.40
N SER A 9 -19.12 2.08 43.04
CA SER A 9 -20.19 2.09 42.03
C SER A 9 -20.81 3.48 41.84
N MET A 10 -21.09 3.76 40.57
CA MET A 10 -22.00 4.78 40.00
C MET A 10 -21.43 6.17 39.63
N MET A 11 -21.43 6.36 38.30
CA MET A 11 -21.93 7.52 37.56
C MET A 11 -20.99 8.70 37.21
N THR A 12 -21.11 9.07 35.93
CA THR A 12 -20.88 10.39 35.32
C THR A 12 -19.45 10.85 35.08
N GLY A 13 -19.15 11.22 33.84
CA GLY A 13 -17.88 11.85 33.49
C GLY A 13 -17.61 11.89 31.99
N ILE A 14 -18.49 12.57 31.24
CA ILE A 14 -18.18 13.07 29.90
C ILE A 14 -16.96 13.99 30.06
N THR A 15 -15.81 13.60 29.49
CA THR A 15 -14.68 14.52 29.30
C THR A 15 -14.67 14.99 27.85
N PRO A 16 -14.60 16.31 27.56
CA PRO A 16 -14.68 16.83 26.22
C PRO A 16 -13.35 16.63 25.47
N ILE A 17 -13.42 16.00 24.31
CA ILE A 17 -12.30 15.89 23.37
C ILE A 17 -12.13 17.24 22.68
N ASN A 18 -11.02 17.91 22.97
CA ASN A 18 -10.54 19.06 22.21
C ASN A 18 -9.75 18.55 20.99
N PRO A 19 -10.13 18.86 19.74
CA PRO A 19 -9.41 18.40 18.55
C PRO A 19 -8.43 19.47 18.06
N MET A 20 -7.13 19.23 18.25
CA MET A 20 -6.06 19.94 17.55
C MET A 20 -5.04 18.92 17.06
N ILE A 21 -5.28 18.37 15.86
CA ILE A 21 -4.25 17.77 15.01
C ILE A 21 -4.46 18.35 13.60
N PRO A 22 -3.55 19.22 13.11
CA PRO A 22 -3.59 19.71 11.75
C PRO A 22 -2.74 18.80 10.85
N GLY A 23 -3.37 18.03 9.96
CA GLY A 23 -2.63 17.19 9.03
C GLY A 23 -3.51 16.45 8.03
N MET A 24 -3.49 16.92 6.78
CA MET A 24 -3.91 16.22 5.55
C MET A 24 -5.39 15.87 5.40
N GLY A 25 -6.15 16.89 4.98
CA GLY A 25 -7.37 16.71 4.20
C GLY A 25 -7.52 17.93 3.29
N LEU A 26 -7.10 17.82 2.04
CA LEU A 26 -7.37 18.82 1.00
C LEU A 26 -8.87 18.79 0.70
N VAL A 27 -9.66 19.44 1.55
CA VAL A 27 -11.02 19.84 1.20
C VAL A 27 -10.87 21.13 0.38
N PRO A 28 -11.27 21.16 -0.90
CA PRO A 28 -11.29 22.40 -1.65
C PRO A 28 -12.20 23.38 -0.90
N PRO A 29 -11.81 24.65 -0.74
CA PRO A 29 -12.71 25.64 -0.18
C PRO A 29 -13.99 25.66 -1.03
N PRO A 30 -15.19 25.74 -0.41
CA PRO A 30 -16.41 25.87 -1.18
C PRO A 30 -16.28 27.13 -2.06
N PRO A 31 -16.70 27.06 -3.34
CA PRO A 31 -16.66 28.23 -4.20
C PRO A 31 -17.50 29.35 -3.58
N PRO A 32 -17.07 30.61 -3.65
CA PRO A 32 -17.88 31.74 -3.23
C PRO A 32 -19.13 31.81 -4.11
N THR A 33 -20.27 31.37 -3.59
CA THR A 33 -21.57 31.55 -4.25
C THR A 33 -22.13 32.92 -3.91
N ASP A 34 -21.60 33.96 -4.56
CA ASP A 34 -22.26 35.26 -4.70
C ASP A 34 -22.50 35.55 -6.19
N VAL A 35 -23.06 34.56 -6.89
CA VAL A 35 -23.73 34.79 -8.17
C VAL A 35 -25.20 35.02 -7.86
N PRO A 36 -25.79 36.18 -8.17
CA PRO A 36 -27.22 36.39 -8.00
C PRO A 36 -27.96 35.40 -8.88
N VAL A 37 -28.53 34.36 -8.28
CA VAL A 37 -29.25 33.33 -9.01
C VAL A 37 -30.57 33.93 -9.48
N VAL A 38 -30.61 34.36 -10.74
CA VAL A 38 -31.83 34.86 -11.38
C VAL A 38 -32.79 33.68 -11.53
N LYS A 39 -33.78 33.60 -10.65
CA LYS A 39 -34.87 32.63 -10.74
C LYS A 39 -35.71 32.97 -11.97
N GLU A 40 -35.79 32.04 -12.93
CA GLU A 40 -36.59 32.20 -14.16
C GLU A 40 -38.06 31.80 -13.94
N ILE A 41 -38.96 32.24 -14.84
CA ILE A 41 -40.37 31.83 -14.84
C ILE A 41 -40.46 30.38 -15.34
N ILE A 42 -41.03 29.50 -14.52
CA ILE A 42 -41.20 28.08 -14.86
C ILE A 42 -42.62 27.88 -15.37
N HIS A 43 -42.75 27.39 -16.61
CA HIS A 43 -44.04 27.10 -17.23
C HIS A 43 -44.31 25.59 -17.18
N CYS A 44 -45.38 25.19 -16.49
CA CYS A 44 -45.91 23.83 -16.48
C CYS A 44 -47.22 23.78 -17.31
N LYS A 45 -47.70 22.59 -17.65
CA LYS A 45 -48.92 22.40 -18.45
C LYS A 45 -50.16 22.93 -17.74
N SER A 46 -50.23 22.76 -16.41
CA SER A 46 -51.40 23.19 -15.61
C SER A 46 -51.15 24.41 -14.72
N CYS A 47 -49.91 24.89 -14.59
CA CYS A 47 -49.60 26.07 -13.77
C CYS A 47 -48.35 26.83 -14.24
N THR A 48 -48.16 28.05 -13.75
CA THR A 48 -46.94 28.84 -13.99
C THR A 48 -46.37 29.32 -12.66
N LEU A 49 -45.06 29.13 -12.46
CA LEU A 49 -44.33 29.58 -11.27
C LEU A 49 -43.55 30.86 -11.58
N PHE A 50 -43.91 31.94 -10.91
CA PHE A 50 -43.22 33.22 -11.02
C PHE A 50 -42.15 33.34 -9.94
N PRO A 51 -40.93 33.80 -10.28
CA PRO A 51 -39.85 33.92 -9.33
C PRO A 51 -40.15 34.97 -8.24
N PRO A 52 -39.63 34.79 -7.02
CA PRO A 52 -39.70 35.81 -5.97
C PRO A 52 -38.92 37.07 -6.38
N ASN A 53 -39.31 38.22 -5.82
CA ASN A 53 -38.57 39.46 -6.02
C ASN A 53 -37.12 39.30 -5.47
N PRO A 54 -36.08 39.53 -6.29
CA PRO A 54 -34.69 39.36 -5.88
C PRO A 54 -34.26 40.31 -4.73
N ASN A 55 -35.01 41.37 -4.46
CA ASN A 55 -34.74 42.32 -3.37
C ASN A 55 -35.27 41.85 -1.99
N LEU A 56 -35.95 40.71 -1.93
CA LEU A 56 -36.43 40.15 -0.66
C LEU A 56 -35.43 39.13 -0.10
N PRO A 57 -35.28 39.03 1.23
CA PRO A 57 -34.42 38.02 1.84
C PRO A 57 -34.88 36.62 1.43
N PRO A 58 -33.95 35.67 1.22
CA PRO A 58 -34.28 34.29 0.90
C PRO A 58 -35.19 33.68 1.99
N PRO A 59 -36.14 32.81 1.62
CA PRO A 59 -37.00 32.14 2.59
C PRO A 59 -36.15 31.41 3.66
N SER A 60 -36.52 31.53 4.93
CA SER A 60 -35.86 30.78 6.00
C SER A 60 -36.05 29.27 5.78
N THR A 61 -34.95 28.53 5.71
CA THR A 61 -34.94 27.06 5.68
C THR A 61 -34.48 26.51 7.02
N ARG A 62 -35.01 25.37 7.44
CA ARG A 62 -34.53 24.64 8.61
C ARG A 62 -33.18 23.98 8.34
N GLU A 63 -32.49 23.53 9.39
CA GLU A 63 -31.36 22.62 9.23
C GLU A 63 -31.82 21.30 8.62
N ARG A 64 -31.05 20.77 7.66
CA ARG A 64 -31.36 19.53 6.97
C ARG A 64 -31.27 18.34 7.95
N PRO A 65 -32.35 17.58 8.17
CA PRO A 65 -32.28 16.35 8.96
C PRO A 65 -31.40 15.29 8.29
N PRO A 66 -30.74 14.40 9.07
CA PRO A 66 -29.97 13.29 8.49
C PRO A 66 -30.83 12.37 7.61
N GLY A 67 -30.37 12.09 6.40
CA GLY A 67 -31.09 11.24 5.44
C GLY A 67 -32.35 11.87 4.85
N CYS A 68 -32.53 13.19 4.97
CA CYS A 68 -33.73 13.89 4.50
C CYS A 68 -33.93 13.68 2.99
N LYS A 69 -35.01 12.96 2.63
CA LYS A 69 -35.51 12.80 1.27
C LYS A 69 -36.88 13.44 1.08
N THR A 70 -37.50 13.88 2.18
CA THR A 70 -38.83 14.47 2.20
C THR A 70 -38.75 15.98 2.35
N VAL A 71 -39.47 16.71 1.49
CA VAL A 71 -39.69 18.15 1.62
C VAL A 71 -41.09 18.44 2.13
N PHE A 72 -41.21 19.52 2.89
CA PHE A 72 -42.45 20.18 3.21
C PHE A 72 -42.71 21.27 2.18
N VAL A 73 -43.91 21.28 1.58
CA VAL A 73 -44.34 22.33 0.65
C VAL A 73 -45.59 22.99 1.22
N GLY A 74 -45.46 24.24 1.66
CA GLY A 74 -46.56 25.08 2.13
C GLY A 74 -46.96 26.15 1.13
N GLY A 75 -48.12 26.78 1.36
CA GLY A 75 -48.59 27.91 0.57
C GLY A 75 -49.10 27.52 -0.83
N LEU A 76 -49.57 26.27 -0.96
CA LEU A 76 -50.24 25.78 -2.16
C LEU A 76 -51.60 26.50 -2.34
N PRO A 77 -52.01 26.82 -3.58
CA PRO A 77 -53.37 27.23 -3.89
C PRO A 77 -54.40 26.20 -3.39
N GLU A 78 -55.58 26.67 -3.01
CA GLU A 78 -56.66 25.82 -2.47
C GLU A 78 -57.11 24.77 -3.51
N ASN A 79 -57.13 25.18 -4.79
CA ASN A 79 -57.52 24.34 -5.91
C ASN A 79 -56.37 23.51 -6.53
N ALA A 80 -55.16 23.53 -5.95
CA ALA A 80 -54.03 22.77 -6.50
C ALA A 80 -54.22 21.27 -6.25
N THR A 81 -54.41 20.48 -7.30
CA THR A 81 -54.57 19.02 -7.18
C THR A 81 -53.22 18.31 -7.02
N GLU A 82 -53.23 17.04 -6.64
CA GLU A 82 -52.00 16.25 -6.45
C GLU A 82 -51.22 16.12 -7.76
N GLU A 83 -51.91 16.02 -8.89
CA GLU A 83 -51.32 15.90 -10.23
C GLU A 83 -50.54 17.17 -10.61
N ILE A 84 -51.04 18.35 -10.24
CA ILE A 84 -50.35 19.63 -10.50
C ILE A 84 -49.09 19.74 -9.63
N ILE A 85 -49.17 19.29 -8.37
CA ILE A 85 -48.02 19.26 -7.46
C ILE A 85 -46.97 18.29 -7.98
N GLN A 86 -47.40 17.10 -8.40
CA GLN A 86 -46.51 16.11 -9.01
C GLN A 86 -45.82 16.70 -10.24
N GLU A 87 -46.56 17.31 -11.17
CA GLU A 87 -46.01 17.90 -12.39
C GLU A 87 -44.89 18.91 -12.12
N VAL A 88 -45.08 19.77 -11.11
CA VAL A 88 -44.09 20.79 -10.72
C VAL A 88 -42.84 20.15 -10.11
N PHE A 89 -43.03 19.23 -9.16
CA PHE A 89 -41.93 18.69 -8.37
C PHE A 89 -41.22 17.49 -9.03
N GLU A 90 -41.83 16.84 -10.01
CA GLU A 90 -41.21 15.78 -10.81
C GLU A 90 -40.04 16.31 -11.65
N GLN A 91 -40.07 17.60 -12.04
CA GLN A 91 -38.93 18.26 -12.66
C GLN A 91 -37.71 18.37 -11.72
N CYS A 92 -37.92 18.30 -10.40
CA CYS A 92 -36.85 18.35 -9.42
C CYS A 92 -36.20 16.98 -9.18
N GLY A 93 -36.95 15.89 -9.39
CA GLY A 93 -36.47 14.52 -9.25
C GLY A 93 -37.59 13.50 -9.11
N ASP A 94 -37.20 12.24 -9.02
CA ASP A 94 -38.14 11.12 -8.94
C ASP A 94 -38.89 11.12 -7.60
N ILE A 95 -40.20 11.31 -7.67
CA ILE A 95 -41.09 11.34 -6.52
C ILE A 95 -41.49 9.91 -6.15
N THR A 96 -41.28 9.53 -4.89
CA THR A 96 -41.70 8.23 -4.34
C THR A 96 -43.07 8.28 -3.68
N ALA A 97 -43.42 9.40 -3.04
CA ALA A 97 -44.72 9.58 -2.40
C ALA A 97 -45.06 11.06 -2.24
N ILE A 98 -46.34 11.40 -2.43
CA ILE A 98 -46.90 12.71 -2.12
C ILE A 98 -47.96 12.53 -1.02
N ARG A 99 -47.93 13.36 0.01
CA ARG A 99 -48.92 13.37 1.10
C ARG A 99 -49.49 14.77 1.25
N LYS A 100 -50.61 15.05 0.57
CA LYS A 100 -51.31 16.34 0.65
C LYS A 100 -52.18 16.42 1.92
N SER A 101 -52.11 17.57 2.60
CA SER A 101 -52.93 17.88 3.77
C SER A 101 -54.10 18.79 3.42
N LYS A 102 -55.14 18.81 4.27
CA LYS A 102 -56.30 19.69 4.15
C LYS A 102 -55.98 21.18 4.41
N LYS A 103 -54.78 21.49 4.91
CA LYS A 103 -54.35 22.86 5.26
C LYS A 103 -53.37 23.45 4.23
N ASN A 104 -53.60 23.21 2.93
CA ASN A 104 -52.82 23.79 1.82
C ASN A 104 -51.30 23.58 1.92
N PHE A 105 -50.89 22.43 2.46
CA PHE A 105 -49.50 21.97 2.47
C PHE A 105 -49.42 20.50 2.03
N CYS A 106 -48.27 20.08 1.52
CA CYS A 106 -47.98 18.67 1.25
C CYS A 106 -46.57 18.29 1.72
N HIS A 107 -46.35 16.99 1.89
CA HIS A 107 -45.03 16.42 2.02
C HIS A 107 -44.72 15.61 0.77
N ILE A 108 -43.56 15.83 0.16
CA ILE A 108 -43.12 15.12 -1.04
C ILE A 108 -41.84 14.39 -0.70
N ARG A 109 -41.83 13.08 -0.88
CA ARG A 109 -40.66 12.24 -0.66
C ARG A 109 -40.02 11.91 -2.01
N PHE A 110 -38.74 12.21 -2.16
CA PHE A 110 -37.94 11.86 -3.34
C PHE A 110 -37.22 10.53 -3.18
N ALA A 111 -36.74 9.95 -4.27
CA ALA A 111 -35.94 8.73 -4.26
C ALA A 111 -34.58 8.94 -3.57
N GLU A 112 -33.95 10.08 -3.86
CA GLU A 112 -32.58 10.40 -3.46
C GLU A 112 -32.47 11.72 -2.69
N GLU A 113 -31.47 11.82 -1.80
CA GLU A 113 -31.28 12.97 -0.92
C GLU A 113 -30.93 14.26 -1.70
N PHE A 114 -30.19 14.17 -2.81
CA PHE A 114 -29.78 15.35 -3.58
C PHE A 114 -30.95 16.00 -4.36
N MET A 115 -32.05 15.27 -4.59
CA MET A 115 -33.23 15.79 -5.30
C MET A 115 -33.98 16.83 -4.45
N VAL A 116 -33.90 16.70 -3.12
CA VAL A 116 -34.44 17.66 -2.15
C VAL A 116 -33.91 19.06 -2.39
N ASP A 117 -32.63 19.20 -2.76
CA ASP A 117 -31.99 20.51 -2.94
C ASP A 117 -32.58 21.30 -4.11
N LYS A 118 -32.94 20.60 -5.18
CA LYS A 118 -33.66 21.19 -6.31
C LYS A 118 -35.07 21.64 -5.91
N ALA A 119 -35.75 20.87 -5.08
CA ALA A 119 -37.08 21.24 -4.58
C ALA A 119 -37.03 22.45 -3.64
N ILE A 120 -36.03 22.54 -2.75
CA ILE A 120 -35.80 23.70 -1.88
C ILE A 120 -35.60 24.98 -2.70
N TYR A 121 -34.98 24.89 -3.88
CA TYR A 121 -34.80 26.03 -4.78
C TYR A 121 -36.14 26.64 -5.25
N LEU A 122 -37.21 25.86 -5.32
CA LEU A 122 -38.55 26.36 -5.65
C LEU A 122 -39.21 27.15 -4.51
N SER A 123 -38.61 27.19 -3.33
CA SER A 123 -39.10 28.01 -2.22
C SER A 123 -39.12 29.50 -2.60
N GLY A 124 -40.25 30.14 -2.33
CA GLY A 124 -40.51 31.56 -2.64
C GLY A 124 -41.19 31.83 -3.98
N TYR A 125 -41.29 30.84 -4.87
CA TYR A 125 -42.02 31.00 -6.14
C TYR A 125 -43.51 31.22 -5.92
N ARG A 126 -44.13 32.06 -6.74
CA ARG A 126 -45.58 32.26 -6.77
C ARG A 126 -46.21 31.36 -7.81
N MET A 127 -46.99 30.37 -7.37
CA MET A 127 -47.73 29.47 -8.24
C MET A 127 -49.06 30.10 -8.66
N ARG A 128 -49.41 29.94 -9.94
CA ARG A 128 -50.70 30.33 -10.52
C ARG A 128 -51.26 29.19 -11.36
N LEU A 129 -52.50 28.78 -11.09
CA LEU A 129 -53.17 27.69 -11.81
C LEU A 129 -53.86 28.21 -13.08
N GLY A 130 -53.54 27.63 -14.23
CA GLY A 130 -54.07 28.03 -15.54
C GLY A 130 -53.99 29.54 -15.82
N SER A 131 -55.04 30.10 -16.42
CA SER A 131 -55.18 31.55 -16.70
C SER A 131 -55.97 32.31 -15.64
N SER A 132 -56.45 31.64 -14.59
CA SER A 132 -57.31 32.25 -13.56
C SER A 132 -56.57 33.36 -12.81
N THR A 133 -57.26 34.46 -12.48
CA THR A 133 -56.73 35.55 -11.64
C THR A 133 -57.23 35.46 -10.19
N ASP A 134 -58.02 34.42 -9.87
CA ASP A 134 -58.63 34.30 -8.56
C ASP A 134 -57.60 34.04 -7.46
N LYS A 135 -57.88 34.60 -6.27
CA LYS A 135 -57.02 34.44 -5.09
C LYS A 135 -56.90 32.97 -4.65
N LYS A 136 -57.87 32.12 -5.00
CA LYS A 136 -57.88 30.69 -4.67
C LYS A 136 -56.98 29.85 -5.58
N ASP A 137 -56.66 30.38 -6.75
CA ASP A 137 -55.83 29.75 -7.79
C ASP A 137 -54.38 30.27 -7.78
N SER A 138 -54.03 31.12 -6.81
CA SER A 138 -52.67 31.63 -6.63
C SER A 138 -52.17 31.43 -5.20
N GLY A 139 -50.93 30.96 -5.07
CA GLY A 139 -50.28 30.71 -3.79
C GLY A 139 -48.77 30.99 -3.87
N ARG A 140 -48.14 31.27 -2.73
CA ARG A 140 -46.68 31.44 -2.64
C ARG A 140 -46.08 30.19 -2.02
N LEU A 141 -45.32 29.44 -2.80
CA LEU A 141 -44.70 28.20 -2.38
C LEU A 141 -43.64 28.48 -1.32
N HIS A 142 -43.69 27.71 -0.25
CA HIS A 142 -42.63 27.63 0.74
C HIS A 142 -42.20 26.16 0.82
N VAL A 143 -41.02 25.88 0.28
CA VAL A 143 -40.41 24.55 0.34
C VAL A 143 -39.34 24.57 1.42
N ASP A 144 -39.39 23.60 2.32
CA ASP A 144 -38.45 23.44 3.44
C ASP A 144 -38.18 21.95 3.71
N PHE A 145 -37.13 21.64 4.45
CA PHE A 145 -36.81 20.26 4.83
C PHE A 145 -37.90 19.70 5.76
N ALA A 146 -38.35 18.47 5.49
CA ALA A 146 -39.27 17.77 6.37
C ALA A 146 -38.52 16.75 7.23
N GLN A 147 -38.86 16.71 8.52
CA GLN A 147 -38.40 15.66 9.41
C GLN A 147 -39.32 14.44 9.28
N ALA A 148 -39.06 13.59 8.29
CA ALA A 148 -39.79 12.34 8.11
C ALA A 148 -39.16 11.21 8.93
N ARG A 149 -40.01 10.43 9.62
CA ARG A 149 -39.57 9.29 10.44
C ARG A 149 -38.93 8.18 9.60
N ASP A 150 -39.48 7.93 8.41
CA ASP A 150 -39.01 6.89 7.50
C ASP A 150 -37.60 7.21 6.98
N ASP A 151 -37.35 8.47 6.61
CA ASP A 151 -36.05 8.97 6.18
C ASP A 151 -34.98 8.82 7.27
N PHE A 152 -35.32 9.21 8.50
CA PHE A 152 -34.42 9.05 9.65
C PHE A 152 -34.10 7.57 9.93
N TYR A 153 -35.11 6.69 9.86
CA TYR A 153 -34.92 5.25 10.07
C TYR A 153 -34.03 4.61 9.01
N GLU A 154 -34.20 4.96 7.73
CA GLU A 154 -33.33 4.50 6.64
C GLU A 154 -31.88 4.94 6.86
N TRP A 155 -31.68 6.20 7.25
CA TRP A 155 -30.36 6.73 7.57
C TRP A 155 -29.71 5.99 8.75
N GLU A 156 -30.43 5.76 9.85
CA GLU A 156 -29.89 5.00 10.98
C GLU A 156 -29.51 3.57 10.60
N CYS A 157 -30.33 2.90 9.79
CA CYS A 157 -30.01 1.57 9.28
C CYS A 157 -28.72 1.57 8.45
N LYS A 158 -28.56 2.54 7.55
CA LYS A 158 -27.35 2.73 6.74
C LYS A 158 -26.12 3.00 7.62
N GLN A 159 -26.23 3.84 8.64
CA GLN A 159 -25.13 4.09 9.59
C GLN A 159 -24.72 2.83 10.35
N ARG A 160 -25.68 2.05 10.84
CA ARG A 160 -25.38 0.77 11.53
C ARG A 160 -24.72 -0.25 10.59
N MET A 161 -25.08 -0.25 9.31
CA MET A 161 -24.46 -1.12 8.31
C MET A 161 -22.99 -0.72 8.09
N LEU A 162 -22.72 0.56 7.83
CA LEU A 162 -21.37 1.08 7.64
C LEU A 162 -20.48 0.81 8.87
N ALA A 163 -21.00 1.02 10.07
CA ALA A 163 -20.25 0.75 11.30
C ALA A 163 -19.90 -0.73 11.49
N ARG A 164 -20.74 -1.66 11.01
CA ARG A 164 -20.42 -3.11 11.03
C ARG A 164 -19.34 -3.45 10.01
N GLU A 165 -19.45 -2.89 8.81
CA GLU A 165 -18.49 -3.11 7.74
C GLU A 165 -17.10 -2.58 8.13
N GLU A 166 -17.02 -1.40 8.74
CA GLU A 166 -15.78 -0.83 9.25
C GLU A 166 -15.13 -1.72 10.32
N ARG A 167 -15.92 -2.23 11.28
CA ARG A 167 -15.40 -3.20 12.27
C ARG A 167 -14.89 -4.48 11.62
N HIS A 168 -15.59 -4.98 10.62
CA HIS A 168 -15.18 -6.16 9.88
C HIS A 168 -13.87 -5.91 9.14
N ARG A 169 -13.76 -4.76 8.44
CA ARG A 169 -12.55 -4.33 7.73
C ARG A 169 -11.35 -4.19 8.66
N ARG A 170 -11.54 -3.54 9.82
CA ARG A 170 -10.49 -3.38 10.82
C ARG A 170 -10.03 -4.72 11.39
N LYS A 171 -10.96 -5.64 11.68
CA LYS A 171 -10.61 -6.98 12.16
C LYS A 171 -9.81 -7.77 11.12
N MET A 172 -10.22 -7.73 9.85
CA MET A 172 -9.48 -8.40 8.76
C MET A 172 -8.06 -7.85 8.60
N GLU A 173 -7.87 -6.53 8.76
CA GLU A 173 -6.56 -5.90 8.69
C GLU A 173 -5.68 -6.24 9.91
N GLU A 174 -6.26 -6.27 11.11
CA GLU A 174 -5.60 -6.73 12.33
C GLU A 174 -5.18 -8.21 12.24
N ASP A 175 -6.08 -9.07 11.74
CA ASP A 175 -5.80 -10.49 11.54
C ASP A 175 -4.72 -10.71 10.47
N ARG A 176 -4.63 -9.85 9.44
CA ARG A 176 -3.55 -9.90 8.43
C ARG A 176 -2.18 -9.54 9.00
N LEU A 177 -2.13 -8.63 9.99
CA LEU A 177 -0.89 -8.18 10.62
C LEU A 177 -0.43 -9.11 11.75
N ARG A 178 -1.29 -10.03 12.20
CA ARG A 178 -0.92 -11.02 13.20
C ARG A 178 0.16 -11.96 12.62
N PRO A 179 1.30 -12.17 13.33
CA PRO A 179 2.29 -13.15 12.91
C PRO A 179 1.63 -14.53 12.73
N PRO A 180 2.03 -15.32 11.71
CA PRO A 180 1.54 -16.68 11.57
C PRO A 180 1.82 -17.44 12.88
N SER A 181 0.83 -18.21 13.33
CA SER A 181 1.01 -19.06 14.51
C SER A 181 2.26 -19.93 14.30
N PRO A 182 3.16 -20.04 15.30
CA PRO A 182 4.34 -20.87 15.15
C PRO A 182 3.94 -22.26 14.62
N PRO A 183 4.64 -22.79 13.61
CA PRO A 183 4.30 -24.08 13.03
C PRO A 183 4.20 -25.13 14.13
N ALA A 184 3.20 -26.02 14.02
CA ALA A 184 2.98 -27.06 15.00
C ALA A 184 4.28 -27.87 15.16
N ILE A 185 4.86 -27.80 16.36
CA ILE A 185 6.14 -28.46 16.60
C ILE A 185 5.88 -29.96 16.62
N MET A 186 6.40 -30.66 15.61
CA MET A 186 6.29 -32.11 15.44
C MET A 186 6.59 -32.80 16.78
N HIS A 187 5.64 -33.58 17.29
CA HIS A 187 5.83 -34.30 18.54
C HIS A 187 6.74 -35.50 18.31
N TYR A 188 7.56 -35.82 19.31
CA TYR A 188 8.39 -37.01 19.24
C TYR A 188 7.52 -38.27 19.24
N SER A 189 7.76 -39.12 18.26
CA SER A 189 7.33 -40.52 18.26
C SER A 189 8.39 -41.35 17.56
N GLU A 190 8.42 -42.65 17.81
CA GLU A 190 9.38 -43.56 17.17
C GLU A 190 9.26 -43.54 15.63
N HIS A 191 8.03 -43.43 15.12
CA HIS A 191 7.75 -43.31 13.69
C HIS A 191 8.29 -42.00 13.11
N GLU A 192 7.96 -40.87 13.73
CA GLU A 192 8.44 -39.55 13.30
C GLU A 192 9.97 -39.46 13.38
N ALA A 193 10.59 -40.11 14.37
CA ALA A 193 12.04 -40.13 14.52
C ALA A 193 12.73 -40.94 13.42
N ALA A 194 12.12 -42.04 12.96
CA ALA A 194 12.61 -42.77 11.79
C ALA A 194 12.52 -41.92 10.50
N LEU A 195 11.40 -41.22 10.29
CA LEU A 195 11.24 -40.31 9.15
C LEU A 195 12.24 -39.15 9.21
N LEU A 196 12.46 -38.59 10.39
CA LEU A 196 13.44 -37.52 10.60
C LEU A 196 14.87 -38.00 10.31
N ALA A 197 15.23 -39.20 10.74
CA ALA A 197 16.54 -39.78 10.48
C ALA A 197 16.84 -39.96 8.97
N GLU A 198 15.84 -40.30 8.17
CA GLU A 198 15.99 -40.34 6.70
C GLU A 198 16.07 -38.93 6.09
N LYS A 199 15.26 -37.98 6.57
CA LYS A 199 15.35 -36.58 6.12
C LYS A 199 16.70 -35.95 6.42
N LEU A 200 17.33 -36.31 7.55
CA LEU A 200 18.66 -35.86 7.93
C LEU A 200 19.79 -36.41 7.05
N LYS A 201 19.50 -37.33 6.12
CA LYS A 201 20.47 -37.80 5.10
C LYS A 201 20.26 -37.12 3.74
N ASP A 202 19.14 -36.41 3.56
CA ASP A 202 18.77 -35.74 2.31
C ASP A 202 19.17 -34.26 2.40
N ASP A 203 20.15 -33.85 1.58
CA ASP A 203 20.67 -32.48 1.54
C ASP A 203 19.59 -31.44 1.30
N SER A 204 18.59 -31.76 0.46
CA SER A 204 17.52 -30.82 0.12
C SER A 204 16.58 -30.54 1.28
N LYS A 205 16.52 -31.44 2.27
CA LYS A 205 15.64 -31.37 3.44
C LYS A 205 16.39 -31.16 4.75
N PHE A 206 17.72 -31.14 4.71
CA PHE A 206 18.57 -31.10 5.90
C PHE A 206 18.27 -29.90 6.79
N SER A 207 18.06 -28.71 6.21
CA SER A 207 17.80 -27.47 6.97
C SER A 207 16.51 -27.53 7.80
N GLU A 208 15.46 -28.15 7.27
CA GLU A 208 14.21 -28.35 8.01
C GLU A 208 14.38 -29.44 9.06
N ALA A 209 15.01 -30.56 8.68
CA ALA A 209 15.20 -31.71 9.55
C ALA A 209 16.08 -31.41 10.77
N ILE A 210 17.17 -30.65 10.60
CA ILE A 210 18.08 -30.32 11.70
C ILE A 210 17.40 -29.42 12.75
N THR A 211 16.50 -28.54 12.31
CA THR A 211 15.70 -27.67 13.19
C THR A 211 14.79 -28.51 14.09
N VAL A 212 14.17 -29.54 13.53
CA VAL A 212 13.31 -30.46 14.29
C VAL A 212 14.13 -31.32 15.26
N LEU A 213 15.29 -31.83 14.84
CA LEU A 213 16.20 -32.57 15.71
C LEU A 213 16.65 -31.72 16.92
N LEU A 214 17.04 -30.46 16.66
CA LEU A 214 17.42 -29.51 17.72
C LEU A 214 16.26 -29.31 18.71
N THR A 215 15.06 -29.05 18.18
CA THR A 215 13.87 -28.83 19.01
C THR A 215 13.53 -30.02 19.92
N TRP A 216 13.67 -31.25 19.42
CA TRP A 216 13.46 -32.46 20.21
C TRP A 216 14.52 -32.64 21.31
N ILE A 217 15.77 -32.31 21.03
CA ILE A 217 16.85 -32.36 22.03
C ILE A 217 16.61 -31.33 23.12
N GLU A 218 16.29 -30.08 22.77
CA GLU A 218 16.02 -28.99 23.72
C GLU A 218 14.80 -29.27 24.62
N ARG A 219 13.80 -30.00 24.10
CA ARG A 219 12.61 -30.43 24.86
C ARG A 219 12.85 -31.61 25.79
N GLY A 220 14.03 -32.25 25.73
CA GLY A 220 14.37 -33.38 26.58
C GLY A 220 13.77 -34.73 26.12
N GLU A 221 13.48 -34.88 24.83
CA GLU A 221 12.99 -36.16 24.26
C GLU A 221 14.08 -37.26 24.25
N VAL A 222 15.34 -36.85 24.43
CA VAL A 222 16.48 -37.75 24.60
C VAL A 222 16.46 -38.37 26.00
N ASN A 223 16.19 -39.67 26.05
CA ASN A 223 16.19 -40.45 27.28
C ASN A 223 16.95 -41.77 27.09
N ARG A 224 17.10 -42.56 28.17
CA ARG A 224 17.86 -43.82 28.12
C ARG A 224 17.37 -44.82 27.07
N ARG A 225 16.09 -44.77 26.67
CA ARG A 225 15.52 -45.65 25.64
C ARG A 225 15.73 -45.12 24.22
N SER A 226 15.68 -43.80 24.02
CA SER A 226 15.83 -43.14 22.71
C SER A 226 17.25 -42.70 22.37
N ALA A 227 18.18 -42.73 23.33
CA ALA A 227 19.54 -42.20 23.20
C ALA A 227 20.31 -42.72 21.96
N ASN A 228 20.22 -44.01 21.65
CA ASN A 228 20.90 -44.58 20.49
C ASN A 228 20.34 -44.02 19.16
N GLN A 229 19.02 -43.84 19.06
CA GLN A 229 18.38 -43.30 17.87
C GLN A 229 18.74 -41.83 17.65
N PHE A 230 18.72 -41.02 18.72
CA PHE A 230 19.18 -39.63 18.67
C PHE A 230 20.67 -39.52 18.36
N TYR A 231 21.50 -40.40 18.92
CA TYR A 231 22.92 -40.44 18.60
C TYR A 231 23.14 -40.71 17.11
N SER A 232 22.44 -41.67 16.50
CA SER A 232 22.50 -41.89 15.06
C SER A 232 22.05 -40.67 14.24
N MET A 233 21.01 -39.95 14.67
CA MET A 233 20.60 -38.70 14.01
C MET A 233 21.66 -37.59 14.15
N VAL A 234 22.33 -37.48 15.29
CA VAL A 234 23.46 -36.55 15.51
C VAL A 234 24.66 -36.95 14.64
N GLN A 235 24.92 -38.25 14.46
CA GLN A 235 25.95 -38.72 13.53
C GLN A 235 25.64 -38.33 12.08
N SER A 236 24.38 -38.47 11.65
CA SER A 236 23.94 -37.96 10.34
C SER A 236 24.21 -36.46 10.22
N ALA A 237 23.83 -35.65 11.21
CA ALA A 237 24.11 -34.22 11.22
C ALA A 237 25.62 -33.90 11.12
N ASN A 238 26.47 -34.65 11.83
CA ASN A 238 27.92 -34.49 11.76
C ASN A 238 28.52 -34.89 10.39
N SER A 239 27.88 -35.81 9.66
CA SER A 239 28.28 -36.13 8.29
C SER A 239 28.14 -34.92 7.36
N HIS A 240 27.11 -34.08 7.55
CA HIS A 240 26.95 -32.85 6.77
C HIS A 240 28.07 -31.83 7.03
N VAL A 241 28.71 -31.82 8.20
CA VAL A 241 29.88 -30.95 8.46
C VAL A 241 31.02 -31.28 7.49
N ARG A 242 31.34 -32.57 7.30
CA ARG A 242 32.38 -32.99 6.35
C ARG A 242 32.01 -32.63 4.92
N ARG A 243 30.74 -32.82 4.54
CA ARG A 243 30.23 -32.44 3.22
C ARG A 243 30.38 -30.93 2.97
N LEU A 244 29.95 -30.09 3.92
CA LEU A 244 30.06 -28.63 3.84
C LEU A 244 31.52 -28.16 3.73
N MET A 245 32.44 -28.81 4.45
CA MET A 245 33.87 -28.51 4.31
C MET A 245 34.42 -28.86 2.92
N ASN A 246 34.00 -29.98 2.33
CA ASN A 246 34.39 -30.36 0.98
C ASN A 246 33.77 -29.43 -0.07
N GLU A 247 32.50 -29.03 0.10
CA GLU A 247 31.80 -28.08 -0.77
C GLU A 247 32.47 -26.71 -0.73
N LYS A 248 32.82 -26.23 0.47
CA LYS A 248 33.63 -25.02 0.65
C LYS A 248 34.96 -25.12 -0.12
N ALA A 249 35.71 -26.20 0.07
CA ALA A 249 36.99 -26.40 -0.61
C ALA A 249 36.84 -26.45 -2.14
N ALA A 250 35.75 -27.05 -2.65
CA ALA A 250 35.45 -27.07 -4.07
C ALA A 250 35.18 -25.65 -4.61
N HIS A 251 34.39 -24.84 -3.91
CA HIS A 251 34.14 -23.45 -4.29
C HIS A 251 35.38 -22.56 -4.20
N GLU A 252 36.25 -22.77 -3.21
CA GLU A 252 37.55 -22.10 -3.12
C GLU A 252 38.43 -22.45 -4.33
N GLN A 253 38.46 -23.73 -4.72
CA GLN A 253 39.19 -24.17 -5.90
C GLN A 253 38.62 -23.60 -7.21
N GLU A 254 37.29 -23.56 -7.36
CA GLU A 254 36.62 -22.95 -8.51
C GLU A 254 36.90 -21.45 -8.61
N MET A 255 36.91 -20.74 -7.47
CA MET A 255 37.24 -19.33 -7.40
C MET A 255 38.68 -19.09 -7.88
N GLU A 256 39.63 -19.89 -7.42
CA GLU A 256 41.04 -19.75 -7.79
C GLU A 256 41.26 -20.03 -9.29
N GLN A 257 40.60 -21.06 -9.83
CA GLN A 257 40.62 -21.32 -11.27
C GLN A 257 40.00 -20.18 -12.09
N ALA A 258 38.93 -19.56 -11.59
CA ALA A 258 38.31 -18.41 -12.25
C ALA A 258 39.21 -17.16 -12.21
N LYS A 259 39.88 -16.88 -11.08
CA LYS A 259 40.89 -15.81 -10.96
C LYS A 259 42.01 -16.00 -11.98
N GLU A 260 42.59 -17.19 -12.04
CA GLU A 260 43.68 -17.51 -12.97
C GLU A 260 43.22 -17.44 -14.44
N SER A 261 42.02 -17.93 -14.76
CA SER A 261 41.44 -17.82 -16.10
C SER A 261 41.25 -16.36 -16.52
N PHE A 262 40.74 -15.52 -15.62
CA PHE A 262 40.58 -14.08 -15.86
C PHE A 262 41.92 -13.38 -16.08
N LYS A 263 42.93 -13.69 -15.27
CA LYS A 263 44.30 -13.16 -15.40
C LYS A 263 44.92 -13.51 -16.75
N ASN A 264 44.74 -14.76 -17.20
CA ASN A 264 45.19 -15.21 -18.50
C ASN A 264 44.49 -14.47 -19.65
N ALA A 265 43.16 -14.31 -19.56
CA ALA A 265 42.39 -13.53 -20.52
C ALA A 265 42.84 -12.05 -20.58
N LEU A 266 43.04 -11.41 -19.42
CA LEU A 266 43.51 -10.03 -19.32
C LEU A 266 44.92 -9.85 -19.89
N THR A 267 45.82 -10.81 -19.64
CA THR A 267 47.16 -10.83 -20.26
C THR A 267 47.07 -10.94 -21.78
N GLY A 268 46.15 -11.74 -22.31
CA GLY A 268 45.87 -11.84 -23.74
C GLY A 268 45.39 -10.51 -24.34
N ILE A 269 44.47 -9.81 -23.65
CA ILE A 269 43.98 -8.49 -24.06
C ILE A 269 45.12 -7.46 -24.08
N LEU A 270 45.97 -7.44 -23.04
CA LEU A 270 47.13 -6.54 -22.98
C LEU A 270 48.11 -6.77 -24.13
N THR A 271 48.39 -8.02 -24.45
CA THR A 271 49.24 -8.39 -25.59
C THR A 271 48.67 -7.81 -26.89
N GLN A 272 47.36 -7.87 -27.10
CA GLN A 272 46.72 -7.29 -28.29
C GLN A 272 46.84 -5.75 -28.30
N PHE A 273 46.62 -5.09 -27.16
CA PHE A 273 46.82 -3.64 -27.04
C PHE A 273 48.27 -3.23 -27.34
N GLU A 274 49.26 -3.98 -26.87
CA GLU A 274 50.68 -3.74 -27.17
C GLU A 274 50.96 -3.82 -28.68
N GLN A 275 50.41 -4.82 -29.36
CA GLN A 275 50.52 -4.95 -30.83
C GLN A 275 49.88 -3.76 -31.56
N ILE A 276 48.69 -3.33 -31.13
CA ILE A 276 47.98 -2.17 -31.70
C ILE A 276 48.80 -0.88 -31.49
N VAL A 277 49.30 -0.66 -30.28
CA VAL A 277 50.17 0.50 -29.96
C VAL A 277 51.45 0.46 -30.79
N ALA A 278 52.03 -0.73 -31.03
CA ALA A 278 53.20 -0.87 -31.90
C ALA A 278 52.90 -0.47 -33.35
N VAL A 279 51.73 -0.82 -33.88
CA VAL A 279 51.29 -0.39 -35.23
C VAL A 279 51.18 1.13 -35.31
N PHE A 280 50.56 1.78 -34.32
CA PHE A 280 50.46 3.25 -34.29
C PHE A 280 51.83 3.93 -34.14
N ASN A 281 52.72 3.38 -33.30
CA ASN A 281 54.10 3.85 -33.18
C ASN A 281 54.89 3.67 -34.49
N ALA A 282 54.65 2.60 -35.24
CA ALA A 282 55.27 2.42 -36.56
C ALA A 282 54.71 3.42 -37.59
N SER A 283 53.41 3.70 -37.52
CA SER A 283 52.69 4.61 -38.44
C SER A 283 53.09 6.09 -38.26
N THR A 284 53.60 6.45 -37.08
CA THR A 284 54.10 7.80 -36.78
C THR A 284 55.57 8.00 -37.16
N ARG A 285 56.27 6.97 -37.64
CA ARG A 285 57.65 7.09 -38.15
C ARG A 285 57.63 7.81 -39.49
N GLN A 286 58.62 8.68 -39.74
CA GLN A 286 58.73 9.52 -40.95
C GLN A 286 58.40 8.77 -42.25
N LYS A 287 58.96 7.56 -42.41
CA LYS A 287 58.77 6.70 -43.59
C LYS A 287 57.30 6.37 -43.92
N ALA A 288 56.44 6.22 -42.92
CA ALA A 288 55.00 5.99 -43.12
C ALA A 288 54.22 7.31 -43.01
N TRP A 289 54.63 8.17 -42.09
CA TRP A 289 53.97 9.42 -41.75
C TRP A 289 53.80 10.36 -42.95
N ASP A 290 54.83 10.49 -43.78
CA ASP A 290 54.81 11.40 -44.94
C ASP A 290 53.77 11.02 -46.00
N HIS A 291 53.39 9.74 -46.05
CA HIS A 291 52.38 9.25 -46.99
C HIS A 291 50.94 9.47 -46.50
N PHE A 292 50.72 9.67 -45.21
CA PHE A 292 49.39 9.93 -44.67
C PHE A 292 48.96 11.39 -44.89
N SER A 293 47.67 11.61 -45.14
CA SER A 293 47.09 12.95 -45.21
C SER A 293 47.05 13.62 -43.84
N LYS A 294 46.91 14.95 -43.81
CA LYS A 294 46.78 15.72 -42.56
C LYS A 294 45.64 15.22 -41.66
N ALA A 295 44.51 14.82 -42.25
CA ALA A 295 43.37 14.28 -41.50
C ALA A 295 43.66 12.88 -40.94
N GLN A 296 44.29 12.00 -41.74
CA GLN A 296 44.67 10.65 -41.29
C GLN A 296 45.69 10.70 -40.15
N ARG A 297 46.70 11.57 -40.24
CA ARG A 297 47.69 11.81 -39.18
C ARG A 297 47.05 12.21 -37.85
N LYS A 298 46.08 13.14 -37.90
CA LYS A 298 45.32 13.56 -36.72
C LYS A 298 44.56 12.39 -36.09
N ASN A 299 43.90 11.55 -36.90
CA ASN A 299 43.19 10.38 -36.40
C ASN A 299 44.13 9.34 -35.78
N ILE A 300 45.27 9.05 -36.43
CA ILE A 300 46.28 8.12 -35.91
C ILE A 300 46.82 8.58 -34.55
N ASP A 301 47.10 9.88 -34.38
CA ASP A 301 47.57 10.41 -33.09
C ASP A 301 46.50 10.27 -31.98
N ILE A 302 45.23 10.49 -32.31
CA ILE A 302 44.11 10.31 -31.37
C ILE A 302 43.98 8.84 -30.96
N TRP A 303 43.92 7.92 -31.94
CA TRP A 303 43.81 6.49 -31.65
C TRP A 303 44.99 5.96 -30.87
N ARG A 304 46.20 6.42 -31.19
CA ARG A 304 47.41 6.07 -30.46
C ARG A 304 47.30 6.42 -28.99
N LYS A 305 46.96 7.68 -28.66
CA LYS A 305 46.83 8.15 -27.28
C LYS A 305 45.77 7.34 -26.53
N HIS A 306 44.61 7.14 -27.15
CA HIS A 306 43.53 6.37 -26.54
C HIS A 306 43.91 4.90 -26.28
N SER A 307 44.60 4.24 -27.21
CA SER A 307 45.07 2.87 -27.02
C SER A 307 46.19 2.75 -25.99
N GLU A 308 47.08 3.74 -25.87
CA GLU A 308 48.10 3.80 -24.82
C GLU A 308 47.46 3.97 -23.43
N GLU A 309 46.42 4.82 -23.30
CA GLU A 309 45.65 4.99 -22.06
C GLU A 309 44.94 3.69 -21.64
N LEU A 310 44.20 3.04 -22.56
CA LEU A 310 43.52 1.78 -22.29
C LEU A 310 44.49 0.67 -21.89
N ARG A 311 45.63 0.54 -22.59
CA ARG A 311 46.68 -0.42 -22.24
C ARG A 311 47.20 -0.19 -20.82
N ASN A 312 47.49 1.07 -20.46
CA ASN A 312 48.00 1.41 -19.13
C ASN A 312 46.99 1.08 -18.04
N ALA A 313 45.70 1.38 -18.24
CA ALA A 313 44.65 1.07 -17.29
C ALA A 313 44.51 -0.44 -17.04
N HIS A 314 44.49 -1.25 -18.11
CA HIS A 314 44.45 -2.71 -17.98
C HIS A 314 45.74 -3.30 -17.39
N SER A 315 46.89 -2.66 -17.63
CA SER A 315 48.18 -3.08 -17.06
C SER A 315 48.22 -2.81 -15.56
N GLU A 316 47.70 -1.66 -15.11
CA GLU A 316 47.56 -1.33 -13.70
C GLU A 316 46.59 -2.30 -12.99
N GLN A 317 45.48 -2.67 -13.64
CA GLN A 317 44.56 -3.68 -13.14
C GLN A 317 45.24 -5.04 -12.92
N LEU A 318 46.04 -5.51 -13.90
CA LEU A 318 46.79 -6.77 -13.76
C LEU A 318 47.85 -6.69 -12.65
N MET A 319 48.53 -5.56 -12.50
CA MET A 319 49.51 -5.34 -11.42
C MET A 319 48.85 -5.26 -10.04
N GLY A 320 47.64 -4.71 -9.96
CA GLY A 320 46.83 -4.70 -8.74
C GLY A 320 46.49 -6.11 -8.26
N ILE A 321 46.02 -6.97 -9.18
CA ILE A 321 45.71 -8.37 -8.89
C ILE A 321 46.95 -9.12 -8.38
N ARG A 322 48.11 -8.96 -9.04
CA ARG A 322 49.37 -9.60 -8.61
C ARG A 322 49.82 -9.16 -7.22
N ARG A 323 49.64 -7.87 -6.88
CA ARG A 323 49.99 -7.35 -5.56
C ARG A 323 49.08 -7.92 -4.47
N GLU A 324 47.80 -8.08 -4.76
CA GLU A 324 46.82 -8.69 -3.85
C GLU A 324 47.16 -10.17 -3.61
N GLU A 325 47.50 -10.93 -4.66
CA GLU A 325 48.00 -12.32 -4.56
C GLU A 325 49.29 -12.41 -3.70
N GLU A 326 50.27 -11.51 -3.90
CA GLU A 326 51.50 -11.47 -3.09
C GLU A 326 51.23 -11.18 -1.60
N MET A 327 50.21 -10.37 -1.30
CA MET A 327 49.77 -10.08 0.06
C MET A 327 49.03 -11.27 0.68
N GLU A 328 48.15 -11.95 -0.08
CA GLU A 328 47.43 -13.16 0.37
C GLU A 328 48.40 -14.32 0.69
N MET A 329 49.47 -14.48 -0.08
CA MET A 329 50.50 -15.52 0.15
C MET A 329 51.42 -15.22 1.34
N SER A 330 51.58 -13.94 1.73
CA SER A 330 52.45 -13.54 2.86
C SER A 330 51.80 -13.74 4.23
N ASP A 331 50.47 -13.72 4.32
CA ASP A 331 49.75 -13.93 5.58
C ASP A 331 49.66 -15.42 5.95
N ASP A 332 49.72 -16.34 4.98
CA ASP A 332 49.67 -17.79 5.21
C ASP A 332 50.98 -18.36 5.79
N ASP A 333 52.13 -17.69 5.58
CA ASP A 333 53.44 -18.09 6.16
C ASP A 333 53.64 -17.58 7.61
N SER A 334 52.71 -16.75 8.12
CA SER A 334 52.78 -16.16 9.47
C SER A 334 51.94 -16.92 10.52
N GLY A 335 51.20 -17.96 10.10
CA GLY A 335 50.35 -18.78 10.96
C GLY A 335 51.08 -20.02 11.50
N ASP A 336 52.00 -19.85 12.45
CA ASP A 336 52.51 -20.97 13.24
C ASP A 336 51.33 -21.73 13.88
N ASN A 337 51.20 -22.99 13.50
CA ASN A 337 50.09 -23.87 13.81
C ASN A 337 50.21 -24.30 15.30
N PRO A 338 49.33 -23.89 16.23
CA PRO A 338 49.51 -24.15 17.67
C PRO A 338 49.14 -25.60 18.06
N SER A 339 49.14 -26.55 17.11
CA SER A 339 48.69 -27.92 17.32
C SER A 339 49.81 -28.95 17.54
N LYS A 340 51.09 -28.55 17.57
CA LYS A 340 52.17 -29.44 18.06
C LYS A 340 52.22 -29.42 19.60
N LYS A 341 51.21 -30.00 20.23
CA LYS A 341 51.30 -30.35 21.66
C LYS A 341 52.22 -31.56 21.84
N LEU A 342 53.19 -31.34 22.72
CA LEU A 342 54.19 -32.24 23.26
C LEU A 342 53.72 -33.71 23.38
N ARG A 343 54.51 -34.62 22.82
CA ARG A 343 54.71 -35.94 23.44
C ARG A 343 55.92 -35.82 24.35
N VAL A 344 55.65 -35.76 25.64
CA VAL A 344 56.62 -35.97 26.71
C VAL A 344 56.88 -37.47 26.79
N ASP A 345 58.15 -37.83 26.64
CA ASP A 345 58.75 -39.10 27.07
C ASP A 345 58.72 -39.16 28.60
N ASP A 346 58.30 -40.29 29.20
CA ASP A 346 59.07 -41.02 30.24
C ASP A 346 58.27 -42.19 30.85
N SER A 347 59.00 -43.31 31.04
CA SER A 347 58.77 -44.49 31.90
C SER A 347 57.79 -45.60 31.47
#